data_AF-A0A961CUY7-F1
#
_entry.id   AF-A0A961CUY7-F1
#
_cell.length_a   1.000
_cell.length_b   1.000
_cell.length_c   1.000
_cell.angle_alpha   90.00
_cell.angle_beta   90.00
_cell.angle_gamma   90.00
#
_symmetry.space_group_name_H-M   'P 1'
#
loop_
_entity.id
_entity.type
_entity.pdbx_description
1 polymer ?
#
loop_
_entity_poly.entity_id
_entity_poly.type
_entity_poly.pdbx_seq_one_letter_code
_entity_poly.pdbx_strand_id
1 'polypeptide(L)'
;MNRKSLTRALALLLVVGGFVLASCTPEQQAAFQAHLDWQKANDRFAGAISDAGLARLRACESGGNYSAVSRNGLYRGAYQFHRGTWNSVAGKFYPHLRGVDPASAAPFDQDRMTRALWATGGPRNWPVCSRRV
;
A
#
# COMPACT_ATOMS: atom_id res chain seq x y z
N MET A 1 7.13 17.50 49.17
CA MET A 1 6.33 17.78 47.95
C MET A 1 4.85 17.72 48.29
N ASN A 2 4.11 18.79 48.03
CA ASN A 2 2.77 19.01 48.57
C ASN A 2 1.69 18.40 47.66
N ARG A 3 0.91 17.43 48.19
CA ARG A 3 -0.07 16.59 47.46
C ARG A 3 -1.11 17.38 46.65
N LYS A 4 -1.37 18.64 47.04
CA LYS A 4 -2.31 19.57 46.40
C LYS A 4 -1.81 20.13 45.05
N SER A 5 -0.49 20.16 44.83
CA SER A 5 0.11 20.64 43.57
C SER A 5 0.09 19.55 42.49
N LEU A 6 0.23 18.28 42.90
CA LEU A 6 0.11 17.12 42.01
C LEU A 6 -1.30 16.96 41.43
N THR A 7 -2.36 17.17 42.22
CA THR A 7 -3.74 17.06 41.72
C THR A 7 -4.11 18.16 40.72
N ARG A 8 -3.55 19.37 40.85
CA ARG A 8 -3.76 20.45 39.87
C ARG A 8 -2.99 20.22 38.56
N ALA A 9 -1.76 19.70 38.64
CA ALA A 9 -0.96 19.37 37.47
C ALA A 9 -1.56 18.18 36.68
N LEU A 10 -2.09 17.16 37.38
CA LEU A 10 -2.72 16.00 36.75
C LEU A 10 -4.07 16.35 36.09
N ALA A 11 -4.83 17.28 36.67
CA ALA A 11 -6.09 17.75 36.09
C ALA A 11 -5.87 18.62 34.82
N LEU A 12 -4.84 19.48 34.79
CA LEU A 12 -4.52 20.24 33.58
C LEU A 12 -3.97 19.36 32.44
N LEU A 13 -3.21 18.31 32.76
CA LEU A 13 -2.70 17.37 31.76
C LEU A 13 -3.79 16.52 31.12
N LEU A 14 -4.89 16.24 31.82
CA LEU A 14 -6.04 15.52 31.24
C LEU A 14 -6.92 16.42 30.35
N VAL A 15 -7.01 17.71 30.64
CA VAL A 15 -7.78 18.67 29.81
C VAL A 15 -7.02 19.05 28.54
N VAL A 16 -5.68 19.14 28.60
CA VAL A 16 -4.84 19.38 27.41
C VAL A 16 -4.57 18.08 26.64
N GLY A 17 -4.43 16.94 27.33
CA GLY A 17 -4.21 15.62 26.72
C GLY A 17 -5.43 15.02 26.02
N GLY A 18 -6.64 15.43 26.40
CA GLY A 18 -7.88 15.03 25.73
C GLY A 18 -8.12 15.70 24.38
N PHE A 19 -7.45 16.83 24.09
CA PHE A 19 -7.74 17.66 22.91
C PHE A 19 -6.90 17.33 21.68
N VAL A 20 -5.86 16.48 21.79
CA VAL A 20 -4.92 16.21 20.68
C VAL A 20 -5.27 14.93 19.91
N LEU A 21 -6.22 14.11 20.39
CA LEU A 21 -6.66 12.89 19.68
C LEU A 21 -7.79 13.13 18.65
N ALA A 22 -8.10 14.40 18.35
CA ALA A 22 -9.15 14.79 17.40
C ALA A 22 -8.60 15.52 16.16
N SER A 23 -7.48 15.07 15.58
CA SER A 23 -6.87 15.75 14.42
C SER A 23 -7.60 15.52 13.09
N CYS A 24 -8.78 14.90 13.08
CA CYS A 24 -9.60 14.75 11.88
C CYS A 24 -11.08 14.77 12.27
N THR A 25 -11.84 15.74 11.78
CA THR A 25 -13.31 15.72 11.92
C THR A 25 -13.88 14.54 11.12
N PRO A 26 -15.06 14.00 11.47
CA PRO A 26 -15.70 12.93 10.68
C PRO A 26 -15.88 13.31 9.20
N GLU A 27 -16.13 14.60 8.91
CA GLU A 27 -16.21 15.12 7.54
C GLU A 27 -14.87 15.06 6.81
N GLN A 28 -13.76 15.39 7.49
CA GLN A 28 -12.41 15.28 6.92
C GLN A 28 -12.03 13.81 6.64
N GLN A 29 -12.42 12.90 7.53
CA GLN A 29 -12.20 11.46 7.32
C GLN A 29 -12.97 10.95 6.10
N ALA A 30 -14.24 11.33 5.96
CA ALA A 30 -15.05 10.97 4.81
C ALA A 30 -14.48 11.54 3.49
N ALA A 31 -13.99 12.78 3.50
CA ALA A 31 -13.39 13.40 2.33
C ALA A 31 -12.09 12.70 1.89
N PHE A 32 -11.23 12.30 2.82
CA PHE A 32 -10.01 11.55 2.50
C PHE A 32 -10.33 10.16 1.94
N GLN A 33 -11.28 9.45 2.57
CA GLN A 33 -11.69 8.14 2.10
C GLN A 33 -12.30 8.21 0.69
N ALA A 34 -13.16 9.20 0.43
CA ALA A 34 -13.71 9.45 -0.89
C ALA A 34 -12.62 9.75 -1.94
N HIS A 35 -11.56 10.48 -1.57
CA HIS A 35 -10.43 10.71 -2.45
C HIS A 35 -9.67 9.42 -2.78
N LEU A 36 -9.42 8.55 -1.79
CA LEU A 36 -8.78 7.25 -2.01
C LEU A 36 -9.62 6.35 -2.92
N ASP A 37 -10.92 6.33 -2.70
CA ASP A 37 -11.84 5.52 -3.51
C ASP A 37 -11.95 6.06 -4.94
N TRP A 38 -11.94 7.39 -5.11
CA TRP A 38 -11.84 8.01 -6.43
C TRP A 38 -10.52 7.65 -7.12
N GLN A 39 -9.38 7.67 -6.43
CA GLN A 39 -8.10 7.25 -7.01
C GLN A 39 -8.13 5.78 -7.46
N LYS A 40 -8.71 4.89 -6.66
CA LYS A 40 -8.88 3.46 -7.01
C LYS A 40 -9.75 3.28 -8.24
N ALA A 41 -10.89 3.97 -8.30
CA ALA A 41 -11.83 3.88 -9.41
C ALA A 41 -11.28 4.47 -10.71
N ASN A 42 -10.40 5.47 -10.62
CA ASN A 42 -9.79 6.15 -11.78
C ASN A 42 -8.38 5.64 -12.11
N ASP A 43 -7.93 4.54 -11.49
CA ASP A 43 -6.66 3.94 -11.87
C ASP A 43 -6.76 3.40 -13.31
N ARG A 44 -5.90 3.92 -14.19
CA ARG A 44 -5.89 3.61 -15.63
C ARG A 44 -5.81 2.11 -15.94
N PHE A 45 -5.26 1.31 -15.02
CA PHE A 45 -5.03 -0.12 -15.23
C PHE A 45 -5.93 -1.01 -14.38
N ALA A 46 -6.94 -0.46 -13.69
CA ALA A 46 -7.86 -1.20 -12.84
C ALA A 46 -8.39 -2.50 -13.48
N GLY A 47 -8.72 -2.45 -14.78
CA GLY A 47 -9.27 -3.59 -15.55
C GLY A 47 -8.25 -4.53 -16.21
N ALA A 48 -6.93 -4.29 -16.07
CA ALA A 48 -5.92 -5.10 -16.76
C ALA A 48 -5.87 -6.56 -16.28
N ILE A 49 -6.15 -6.76 -15.00
CA ILE A 49 -6.25 -8.04 -14.30
C ILE A 49 -7.30 -7.86 -13.19
N SER A 50 -8.22 -8.81 -13.06
CA SER A 50 -9.28 -8.75 -12.06
C SER A 50 -8.73 -8.91 -10.63
N ASP A 51 -9.50 -8.52 -9.61
CA ASP A 51 -9.10 -8.72 -8.21
C ASP A 51 -8.88 -10.20 -7.88
N ALA A 52 -9.72 -11.08 -8.43
CA ALA A 52 -9.56 -12.52 -8.31
C ALA A 52 -8.26 -13.00 -9.01
N GLY A 53 -7.94 -12.45 -10.17
CA GLY A 53 -6.68 -12.71 -10.87
C GLY A 53 -5.46 -12.27 -10.06
N LEU A 54 -5.49 -11.06 -9.52
CA LEU A 54 -4.47 -10.54 -8.60
C LEU A 54 -4.29 -11.44 -7.38
N ALA A 55 -5.39 -11.90 -6.80
CA ALA A 55 -5.38 -12.81 -5.65
C ALA A 55 -4.70 -14.14 -5.98
N ARG A 56 -5.06 -14.76 -7.12
CA ARG A 56 -4.43 -16.02 -7.56
C ARG A 56 -2.95 -15.83 -7.88
N LEU A 57 -2.59 -14.70 -8.50
CA LEU A 57 -1.21 -14.36 -8.83
C LEU A 57 -0.35 -14.26 -7.55
N ARG A 58 -0.73 -13.40 -6.60
CA ARG A 58 0.04 -13.23 -5.35
C ARG A 58 0.07 -14.48 -4.49
N ALA A 59 -1.00 -15.27 -4.48
CA ALA A 59 -1.03 -16.54 -3.77
C ALA A 59 0.02 -17.51 -4.34
N CYS A 60 0.19 -17.54 -5.66
CA CYS A 60 1.24 -18.33 -6.30
C CYS A 60 2.65 -17.77 -6.06
N GLU A 61 2.83 -16.45 -6.12
CA GLU A 61 4.15 -15.80 -6.04
C GLU A 61 4.73 -15.79 -4.61
N SER A 62 3.90 -15.54 -3.61
CA SER A 62 4.36 -15.29 -2.23
C SER A 62 3.46 -15.91 -1.15
N GLY A 63 2.45 -16.69 -1.54
CA GLY A 63 1.39 -17.10 -0.61
C GLY A 63 0.47 -15.94 -0.21
N GLY A 64 0.52 -14.81 -0.94
CA GLY A 64 -0.25 -13.60 -0.63
C GLY A 64 0.41 -12.66 0.38
N ASN A 65 1.69 -12.86 0.69
CA ASN A 65 2.41 -12.03 1.65
C ASN A 65 2.94 -10.73 1.01
N TYR A 66 2.31 -9.60 1.33
CA TYR A 66 2.70 -8.27 0.85
C TYR A 66 4.06 -7.75 1.35
N SER A 67 4.63 -8.34 2.40
CA SER A 67 5.98 -8.02 2.88
C SER A 67 7.02 -9.08 2.50
N ALA A 68 6.68 -10.01 1.60
CA ALA A 68 7.58 -11.07 1.20
C ALA A 68 8.91 -10.53 0.65
N VAL A 69 10.00 -11.19 1.02
CA VAL A 69 11.33 -10.98 0.44
C VAL A 69 11.88 -12.35 0.11
N SER A 70 12.28 -12.55 -1.15
CA SER A 70 12.87 -13.82 -1.60
C SER A 70 14.13 -14.14 -0.80
N ARG A 71 14.53 -15.41 -0.77
CA ARG A 71 15.74 -15.87 -0.05
C ARG A 71 17.01 -15.10 -0.44
N ASN A 72 17.12 -14.70 -1.70
CA ASN A 72 18.25 -13.90 -2.23
C ASN A 72 18.03 -12.38 -2.15
N GLY A 73 16.89 -11.92 -1.60
CA GLY A 73 16.57 -10.51 -1.42
C GLY A 73 16.23 -9.73 -2.70
N LEU A 74 16.24 -10.36 -3.88
CA LEU A 74 16.06 -9.70 -5.17
C LEU A 74 14.60 -9.41 -5.51
N TYR A 75 13.69 -10.30 -5.11
CA TYR A 75 12.27 -10.22 -5.42
C TYR A 75 11.49 -9.93 -4.15
N ARG A 76 10.54 -8.99 -4.23
CA ARG A 76 9.93 -8.35 -3.07
C ARG A 76 8.45 -8.09 -3.25
N GLY A 77 7.72 -8.09 -2.15
CA GLY A 77 6.28 -7.87 -2.10
C GLY A 77 5.46 -9.07 -2.57
N ALA A 78 4.14 -8.92 -2.55
CA ALA A 78 3.19 -10.01 -2.83
C ALA A 78 3.37 -10.62 -4.23
N TYR A 79 3.84 -9.81 -5.17
CA TYR A 79 4.02 -10.14 -6.59
C TYR A 79 5.49 -10.35 -6.96
N GLN A 80 6.38 -10.45 -5.97
CA GLN A 80 7.80 -10.77 -6.19
C GLN A 80 8.45 -9.84 -7.24
N PHE A 81 8.25 -8.52 -7.10
CA PHE A 81 8.86 -7.55 -7.99
C PHE A 81 10.37 -7.48 -7.80
N HIS A 82 11.11 -7.40 -8.90
CA HIS A 82 12.46 -6.83 -8.89
C HIS A 82 12.39 -5.30 -8.78
N ARG A 83 13.27 -4.68 -7.98
CA ARG A 83 13.28 -3.22 -7.74
C ARG A 83 13.44 -2.39 -9.02
N GLY A 84 14.26 -2.86 -9.97
CA GLY A 84 14.43 -2.18 -11.26
C GLY A 84 13.13 -2.14 -12.08
N THR A 85 12.37 -3.24 -12.07
CA THR A 85 11.07 -3.31 -12.73
C THR A 85 10.05 -2.40 -12.05
N TRP A 86 10.00 -2.43 -10.72
CA TRP A 86 9.17 -1.52 -9.93
C TRP A 86 9.45 -0.05 -10.29
N ASN A 87 10.72 0.37 -10.24
CA ASN A 87 11.10 1.74 -10.56
C ASN A 87 10.79 2.13 -12.01
N SER A 88 10.86 1.20 -12.96
CA SER A 88 10.50 1.44 -14.36
C SER A 88 8.99 1.69 -14.52
N VAL A 89 8.14 0.88 -13.88
CA VAL A 89 6.68 1.05 -13.89
C VAL A 89 6.31 2.35 -13.16
N ALA A 90 6.89 2.59 -11.99
CA ALA A 90 6.64 3.79 -11.19
C ALA A 90 7.03 5.06 -11.96
N GLY A 91 8.21 5.09 -12.57
CA GLY A 91 8.66 6.23 -13.35
C GLY A 91 7.73 6.58 -14.53
N LYS A 92 6.99 5.61 -15.07
CA LYS A 92 6.06 5.84 -16.19
C LYS A 92 4.65 6.22 -15.74
N PHE A 93 4.16 5.60 -14.67
CA PHE A 93 2.73 5.65 -14.35
C PHE A 93 2.42 6.12 -12.92
N TYR A 94 3.35 5.95 -11.98
CA TYR A 94 3.17 6.30 -10.57
C TYR A 94 4.45 6.91 -9.99
N PRO A 95 4.82 8.15 -10.39
CA PRO A 95 6.12 8.73 -10.05
C PRO A 95 6.40 8.80 -8.55
N HIS A 96 5.36 8.96 -7.72
CA HIS A 96 5.46 8.97 -6.26
C HIS A 96 5.84 7.63 -5.64
N LEU A 97 5.77 6.52 -6.39
CA LEU A 97 6.24 5.21 -5.95
C LEU A 97 7.68 4.88 -6.35
N ARG A 98 8.34 5.76 -7.11
CA ARG A 98 9.71 5.51 -7.55
C ARG A 98 10.64 5.48 -6.33
N GLY A 99 11.47 4.45 -6.24
CA GLY A 99 12.40 4.24 -5.12
C GLY A 99 11.79 3.55 -3.89
N VAL A 100 10.47 3.38 -3.84
CA VAL A 100 9.80 2.62 -2.78
C VAL A 100 10.15 1.14 -2.91
N ASP A 101 10.49 0.47 -1.80
CA ASP A 101 10.68 -0.99 -1.79
C ASP A 101 9.31 -1.68 -2.00
N PRO A 102 9.15 -2.57 -2.98
CA PRO A 102 7.90 -3.31 -3.15
C PRO A 102 7.40 -4.00 -1.88
N ALA A 103 8.30 -4.54 -1.04
CA ALA A 103 7.91 -5.21 0.21
C ALA A 103 7.46 -4.24 1.33
N SER A 104 7.72 -2.93 1.20
CA SER A 104 7.24 -1.90 2.13
C SER A 104 6.10 -1.06 1.56
N ALA A 105 5.76 -1.23 0.28
CA ALA A 105 4.68 -0.51 -0.37
C ALA A 105 3.32 -0.99 0.15
N ALA A 106 2.34 -0.09 0.21
CA ALA A 106 0.99 -0.44 0.62
C ALA A 106 0.41 -1.54 -0.30
N PRO A 107 -0.46 -2.43 0.19
CA PRO A 107 -1.04 -3.50 -0.64
C PRO A 107 -1.68 -2.99 -1.93
N PHE A 108 -2.45 -1.91 -1.85
CA PHE A 108 -3.04 -1.25 -3.01
C PHE A 108 -1.99 -0.78 -4.03
N ASP A 109 -0.86 -0.27 -3.55
CA ASP A 109 0.23 0.19 -4.40
C ASP A 109 0.89 -0.98 -5.15
N GLN A 110 1.02 -2.13 -4.49
CA GLN A 110 1.53 -3.34 -5.13
C GLN A 110 0.54 -3.88 -6.17
N ASP A 111 -0.75 -3.89 -5.86
CA ASP A 111 -1.81 -4.34 -6.77
C ASP A 111 -1.88 -3.45 -8.02
N ARG A 112 -1.85 -2.11 -7.87
CA ARG A 112 -1.87 -1.19 -9.03
C ARG A 112 -0.60 -1.28 -9.87
N MET A 113 0.56 -1.43 -9.24
CA MET A 113 1.84 -1.60 -9.95
C MET A 113 1.84 -2.90 -10.76
N THR A 114 1.24 -3.96 -10.21
CA THR A 114 1.02 -5.24 -10.91
C THR A 114 0.10 -5.07 -12.10
N ARG A 115 -1.03 -4.39 -11.94
CA ARG A 115 -1.97 -4.07 -13.04
C ARG A 115 -1.28 -3.31 -14.16
N ALA A 116 -0.50 -2.28 -13.84
CA ALA A 116 0.21 -1.51 -14.84
C ALA A 116 1.26 -2.34 -15.59
N LEU A 117 2.04 -3.18 -14.89
CA LEU A 117 2.99 -4.07 -15.53
C LEU A 117 2.30 -5.15 -16.37
N TRP A 118 1.17 -5.68 -15.91
CA TRP A 118 0.36 -6.63 -16.65
C TRP A 118 -0.18 -6.02 -17.94
N ALA A 119 -0.74 -4.80 -17.89
CA ALA A 119 -1.28 -4.11 -19.05
C ALA A 119 -0.21 -3.79 -20.11
N THR A 120 1.01 -3.44 -19.68
CA THR A 120 2.04 -2.89 -20.57
C THR A 120 3.09 -3.90 -20.99
N GLY A 121 3.40 -4.87 -20.12
CA GLY A 121 4.40 -5.90 -20.34
C GLY A 121 3.81 -7.30 -20.51
N GLY A 122 2.54 -7.49 -20.13
CA GLY A 122 1.83 -8.75 -20.26
C GLY A 122 2.13 -9.77 -19.14
N PRO A 123 1.44 -10.93 -19.18
CA PRO A 123 1.55 -11.98 -18.17
C PRO A 123 2.95 -12.62 -18.08
N ARG A 124 3.76 -12.51 -19.13
CA ARG A 124 5.15 -13.05 -19.23
C ARG A 124 6.10 -12.56 -18.14
N ASN A 125 5.77 -11.46 -17.44
CA ASN A 125 6.54 -10.99 -16.29
C ASN A 125 6.46 -11.95 -15.11
N TRP A 126 5.43 -12.81 -15.07
CA TRP A 126 5.25 -13.89 -14.11
C TRP A 126 5.07 -15.23 -14.86
N PRO A 127 6.13 -15.78 -15.47
CA PRO A 127 6.03 -16.85 -16.48
C PRO A 127 5.44 -18.17 -15.98
N VAL A 128 5.43 -18.39 -14.66
CA VAL A 128 4.83 -19.56 -14.02
C VAL A 128 3.45 -19.22 -13.47
N CYS A 129 3.36 -18.23 -12.59
CA CYS A 129 2.13 -17.94 -11.85
C CYS A 129 1.03 -17.28 -12.67
N SER A 130 1.34 -16.62 -13.79
CA SER A 130 0.32 -16.06 -14.68
C SER A 130 -0.60 -17.11 -15.31
N ARG A 131 -0.17 -18.38 -15.40
CA ARG A 131 -1.03 -19.49 -15.87
C ARG A 131 -2.14 -19.83 -14.89
N ARG A 132 -2.05 -19.30 -13.67
CA ARG A 132 -3.02 -19.45 -12.59
C ARG A 132 -3.82 -18.17 -12.39
N VAL A 133 -3.86 -17.26 -13.36
CA VAL A 133 -4.63 -16.00 -13.34
C VAL A 133 -5.77 -16.09 -14.34
#